data_AF-A0A3D5Q5M4-F1
#
_entry.id   AF-A0A3D5Q5M4-F1
#
_cell.length_a   1.000
_cell.length_b   1.000
_cell.length_c   1.000
_cell.angle_alpha   90.00
_cell.angle_beta   90.00
_cell.angle_gamma   90.00
#
_symmetry.space_group_name_H-M   'P 1'
#
loop_
_entity.id
_entity.type
_entity.pdbx_description
1 polymer ?
#
loop_
_entity_poly.entity_id
_entity_poly.type
_entity_poly.pdbx_seq_one_letter_code
_entity_poly.pdbx_strand_id
1 'polypeptide(L)' 'LIKRMGAPLISMTGKPDSVLAQEAVANLDVSVAIEACPLGLAPTSSTTATLVMGDALAVALLEARGFSAEDFALSHPG' A
#
# COMPACT_ATOMS: atom_id res chain seq x y z
N LEU A 1 -15.34 2.38 -12.36
CA LEU A 1 -15.81 3.66 -11.79
C LEU A 1 -14.66 4.64 -11.60
N ILE A 2 -13.61 4.29 -10.85
CA ILE A 2 -12.41 5.14 -10.63
C ILE A 2 -11.82 5.72 -11.92
N LYS A 3 -11.54 4.89 -12.95
CA LYS A 3 -11.08 5.38 -14.26
C LYS A 3 -12.04 6.36 -14.95
N ARG A 4 -13.35 6.14 -14.83
CA ARG A 4 -14.37 7.04 -15.41
C ARG A 4 -14.43 8.39 -14.69
N MET A 5 -14.00 8.44 -13.42
CA MET A 5 -13.90 9.68 -12.63
C MET A 5 -12.61 10.45 -12.94
N GLY A 6 -11.69 9.89 -13.74
CA GLY A 6 -10.40 10.52 -14.05
C GLY A 6 -9.41 10.54 -12.87
N ALA A 7 -9.70 9.84 -11.77
CA ALA A 7 -8.80 9.76 -10.63
C ALA A 7 -7.64 8.78 -10.90
N PRO A 8 -6.39 9.14 -10.56
CA PRO A 8 -5.27 8.20 -10.66
C PRO A 8 -5.50 7.02 -9.72
N LEU A 9 -5.34 5.81 -10.24
CA LEU A 9 -5.45 4.56 -9.49
C LEU A 9 -4.03 4.04 -9.21
N ILE A 10 -3.65 3.95 -7.94
CA ILE A 10 -2.49 3.18 -7.50
C ILE A 10 -3.00 1.88 -6.89
N SER A 11 -2.49 0.74 -7.33
CA SER A 11 -2.84 -0.56 -6.77
C SER A 11 -1.77 -1.06 -5.81
N MET A 12 -2.19 -1.86 -4.82
CA MET A 12 -1.30 -2.71 -4.04
C MET A 12 -1.76 -4.15 -4.25
N THR A 13 -1.03 -4.93 -5.04
CA THR A 13 -1.37 -6.33 -5.29
C THR A 13 -0.14 -7.16 -5.60
N GLY A 14 -0.11 -8.39 -5.08
CA GLY A 14 0.92 -9.38 -5.36
C GLY A 14 0.77 -10.10 -6.71
N LYS A 15 -0.12 -9.63 -7.58
CA LYS A 15 -0.30 -10.18 -8.93
C LYS A 15 -0.16 -9.06 -9.98
N PRO A 16 1.06 -8.78 -10.49
CA PRO A 16 1.33 -7.66 -11.41
C PRO A 16 0.62 -7.76 -12.76
N ASP A 17 0.25 -8.97 -13.20
CA ASP A 17 -0.52 -9.23 -14.43
C ASP A 17 -2.04 -9.20 -14.20
N SER A 18 -2.51 -8.91 -12.99
CA SER A 18 -3.94 -8.79 -12.71
C SER A 18 -4.56 -7.58 -13.40
N VAL A 19 -5.87 -7.65 -13.66
CA VAL A 19 -6.64 -6.51 -14.19
C VAL A 19 -6.45 -5.28 -13.31
N LEU A 20 -6.43 -5.43 -11.98
CA LEU A 20 -6.24 -4.29 -11.07
C LEU A 20 -4.89 -3.60 -11.29
N ALA A 21 -3.80 -4.36 -11.41
CA ALA A 21 -2.46 -3.83 -11.63
C ALA A 21 -2.31 -3.19 -13.01
N GLN A 22 -2.83 -3.81 -14.06
CA GLN A 22 -2.78 -3.29 -15.42
C GLN A 22 -3.62 -2.02 -15.61
N GLU A 23 -4.70 -1.90 -14.85
CA GLU A 23 -5.59 -0.74 -14.90
C GLU A 23 -5.10 0.43 -14.04
N ALA A 24 -4.12 0.21 -13.15
CA ALA A 24 -3.51 1.23 -12.31
C ALA A 24 -2.41 2.01 -13.07
N VAL A 25 -2.16 3.26 -12.66
CA VAL A 25 -1.02 4.05 -13.17
C VAL A 25 0.31 3.61 -12.54
N ALA A 26 0.24 2.96 -11.39
CA ALA A 26 1.36 2.31 -10.71
C ALA A 26 0.85 1.16 -9.83
N ASN A 27 1.63 0.08 -9.77
CA ASN A 27 1.37 -1.04 -8.87
C ASN A 27 2.50 -1.16 -7.83
N LEU A 28 2.14 -1.16 -6.55
CA LEU A 28 3.02 -1.57 -5.46
C LEU A 28 2.86 -3.09 -5.30
N ASP A 29 3.90 -3.82 -5.67
CA ASP A 29 3.92 -5.27 -5.54
C ASP A 29 4.09 -5.66 -4.06
N VAL A 30 3.07 -6.33 -3.53
CA VAL A 30 3.02 -6.86 -2.15
C VAL A 30 2.96 -8.38 -2.14
N SER A 31 3.47 -9.03 -3.19
CA SER A 31 3.57 -10.48 -3.28
C SER A 31 4.47 -11.04 -2.18
N VAL A 32 4.11 -12.23 -1.72
CA VAL A 32 4.91 -13.04 -0.81
C VAL A 32 5.15 -14.40 -1.46
N ALA A 33 6.32 -14.98 -1.23
CA ALA A 33 6.65 -16.29 -1.79
C ALA A 33 5.77 -17.40 -1.21
N ILE A 34 5.38 -17.28 0.06
CA ILE A 34 4.55 -18.25 0.77
C ILE A 34 3.78 -17.57 1.89
N GLU A 35 2.59 -18.08 2.20
CA GLU A 35 1.85 -17.73 3.39
C GLU A 35 2.38 -18.51 4.60
N ALA A 36 2.39 -17.88 5.77
CA ALA A 36 2.66 -18.58 7.03
C ALA A 36 1.58 -19.61 7.38
N CYS A 37 0.35 -19.44 6.87
CA CYS A 37 -0.72 -20.43 6.99
C CYS A 37 -0.32 -21.74 6.26
N PRO A 38 -0.24 -22.90 6.97
CA PRO A 38 0.19 -24.15 6.36
C PRO A 38 -0.73 -24.66 5.24
N LEU A 39 -2.00 -24.25 5.27
CA LEU A 39 -3.00 -24.62 4.25
C LEU A 39 -3.07 -23.61 3.10
N GLY A 40 -2.38 -22.47 3.20
CA GLY A 40 -2.43 -21.39 2.20
C GLY A 40 -3.79 -20.71 2.04
N LEU A 41 -4.73 -20.95 2.96
CA LEU A 41 -6.11 -20.43 2.88
C LEU A 41 -6.23 -19.05 3.52
N ALA A 42 -5.49 -18.83 4.61
CA ALA A 42 -5.58 -17.59 5.37
C ALA A 42 -4.47 -16.63 4.93
N PRO A 43 -4.81 -15.37 4.62
CA PRO A 43 -3.80 -14.36 4.40
C PRO A 43 -3.09 -14.06 5.72
N THR A 44 -1.78 -14.19 5.72
CA THR A 44 -0.93 -14.05 6.91
C THR A 44 0.29 -13.20 6.57
N SER A 45 1.20 -13.74 5.76
CA SER A 45 2.38 -13.03 5.30
C SER A 45 1.99 -11.92 4.33
N SER A 46 1.00 -12.15 3.45
CA SER A 46 0.55 -11.13 2.48
C SER A 46 -0.12 -9.91 3.15
N THR A 47 -0.92 -10.12 4.19
CA THR A 47 -1.52 -9.01 4.94
C THR A 47 -0.49 -8.24 5.73
N THR A 48 0.50 -8.91 6.34
CA THR A 48 1.64 -8.23 6.98
C THR A 48 2.47 -7.44 5.96
N ALA A 49 2.79 -8.02 4.80
CA ALA A 49 3.53 -7.33 3.74
C ALA A 49 2.76 -6.09 3.24
N THR A 50 1.44 -6.21 3.09
CA THR A 50 0.58 -5.09 2.69
C THR A 50 0.55 -3.98 3.76
N LEU A 51 0.48 -4.34 5.04
CA LEU A 51 0.52 -3.38 6.14
C LEU A 51 1.86 -2.63 6.16
N VAL A 52 2.98 -3.35 6.08
CA VAL A 52 4.33 -2.76 6.06
C VAL A 52 4.55 -1.88 4.83
N MET A 53 4.02 -2.26 3.66
CA MET A 53 4.05 -1.40 2.47
C MET A 53 3.30 -0.09 2.69
N GLY A 54 2.16 -0.14 3.39
CA GLY A 54 1.39 1.05 3.78
C GLY A 54 2.21 1.99 4.68
N ASP A 55 2.86 1.44 5.71
CA ASP A 55 3.72 2.21 6.61
C ASP A 55 4.91 2.83 5.86
N ALA A 56 5.59 2.04 5.02
CA ALA A 56 6.71 2.52 4.22
C ALA A 56 6.30 3.65 3.28
N LEU A 57 5.14 3.54 2.63
CA LEU A 57 4.59 4.59 1.77
C LEU A 57 4.28 5.85 2.57
N ALA A 58 3.67 5.71 3.75
CA ALA A 58 3.37 6.85 4.62
C ALA A 58 4.67 7.57 5.02
N VAL A 59 5.68 6.84 5.51
CA VAL A 59 6.98 7.40 5.92
C VAL A 59 7.69 8.09 4.75
N ALA A 60 7.72 7.45 3.58
CA ALA A 60 8.31 8.05 2.38
C ALA A 60 7.61 9.36 1.99
N LEU A 61 6.28 9.44 2.15
CA LEU A 61 5.53 10.67 1.89
C LEU A 61 5.78 11.75 2.94
N LEU A 62 5.96 11.39 4.21
CA LEU A 62 6.34 12.33 5.27
C LEU A 62 7.70 12.96 4.95
N GLU A 63 8.70 12.13 4.62
CA GLU A 63 10.04 12.60 4.24
C GLU A 63 10.00 13.46 2.98
N ALA A 64 9.34 13.00 1.92
CA ALA A 64 9.25 13.73 0.66
C ALA A 64 8.52 15.09 0.77
N ARG A 65 7.65 15.25 1.78
CA ARG A 65 6.95 16.51 2.07
C ARG A 65 7.65 17.38 3.11
N GLY A 66 8.78 16.92 3.67
CA GLY A 66 9.48 17.62 4.75
C GLY A 66 8.63 17.73 6.02
N PHE A 67 7.77 16.74 6.27
CA PHE A 67 6.85 16.75 7.41
C PHE A 67 7.64 16.80 8.73
N SER A 68 7.34 17.79 9.56
CA SER A 68 8.09 18.03 10.80
C SER A 68 7.41 17.44 12.03
N ALA A 69 8.13 17.45 13.15
CA ALA A 69 7.55 17.11 14.45
C ALA A 69 6.46 18.11 14.88
N GLU A 70 6.58 19.38 14.49
CA GLU A 70 5.57 20.41 14.71
C GLU A 70 4.28 20.11 13.91
N ASP A 71 4.39 19.69 12.65
CA ASP A 71 3.24 19.28 11.83
C ASP A 71 2.51 18.07 12.45
N PHE A 72 3.28 17.14 13.02
CA PHE A 72 2.73 16.00 13.77
C PHE A 72 1.89 16.44 14.95
N ALA A 73 2.42 17.35 15.77
CA ALA A 73 1.75 17.87 16.96
C ALA A 73 0.45 18.62 16.64
N LEU A 74 0.41 19.36 15.52
CA LEU A 74 -0.82 20.03 15.05
C LEU A 74 -1.91 19.04 14.63
N SER A 75 -1.53 17.89 14.08
CA SER A 75 -2.46 16.88 13.54
C SER A 75 -3.00 15.92 14.62
N HIS A 76 -2.33 15.85 15.77
CA HIS A 76 -2.69 14.97 16.89
C HIS A 76 -2.68 15.78 18.20
N PRO A 77 -3.66 16.70 18.40
CA PRO A 77 -3.73 17.48 19.62
C PRO A 77 -4.09 16.57 20.80
N GLY A 78 -3.06 16.14 21.54
CA GLY A 78 -3.11 15.35 22.76
C GLY A 78 -1.96 15.72 23.68
#